data_AF-A0A256XIU9-F1
#
_entry.id   AF-A0A256XIU9-F1
#
_cell.length_a   1.000
_cell.length_b   1.000
_cell.length_c   1.000
_cell.angle_alpha   90.00
_cell.angle_beta   90.00
_cell.angle_gamma   90.00
#
_symmetry.space_group_name_H-M   'P 1'
#
loop_
_entity.id
_entity.type
_entity.pdbx_description
1 polymer ?
#
loop_
_entity_poly.entity_id
_entity_poly.type
_entity_poly.pdbx_seq_one_letter_code
_entity_poly.pdbx_strand_id
1 'polypeptide(L)'
;MDIVIEKLEGAAYLLEKLFPDIGVKLENAHMGEDSIDYLSRTLFYSLFSFFVVFSCFTYISRETQTGLGWGLFLSFMCFFFMFYYQINKPSLLVKKRLSNIERNLSYAIQSLYIQVSSGVPVYDAMKMISIGGYGAVSDEFAHAMQEMESGKPIIEALE
;
A
#
# COMPACT_ATOMS: atom_id res chain seq x y z
N MET A 1 16.39 5.83 13.99
CA MET A 1 15.53 6.25 12.86
C MET A 1 14.24 6.86 13.40
N ASP A 2 13.84 6.45 14.60
CA ASP A 2 12.62 6.80 15.32
C ASP A 2 12.56 8.27 15.79
N ILE A 3 13.70 8.86 16.20
CA ILE A 3 13.76 10.26 16.67
C ILE A 3 13.45 11.28 15.55
N VAL A 4 13.67 10.89 14.28
CA VAL A 4 13.39 11.76 13.12
C VAL A 4 11.93 11.61 12.67
N ILE A 5 11.35 10.43 12.89
CA ILE A 5 9.95 10.12 12.60
C ILE A 5 9.05 10.95 13.54
N GLU A 6 9.34 10.96 14.84
CA GLU A 6 8.60 11.72 15.87
C GLU A 6 8.52 13.24 15.58
N LYS A 7 9.57 13.83 15.02
CA LYS A 7 9.56 15.26 14.64
C LYS A 7 8.82 15.57 13.34
N LEU A 8 8.65 14.58 12.46
CA LEU A 8 7.97 14.72 11.17
C LEU A 8 6.48 14.39 11.24
N GLU A 9 5.99 13.83 12.36
CA GLU A 9 4.58 13.57 12.62
C GLU A 9 3.70 14.81 12.46
N GLY A 10 4.17 15.98 12.88
CA GLY A 10 3.41 17.24 12.74
C GLY A 10 3.17 17.65 11.28
N ALA A 11 4.13 17.38 10.39
CA ALA A 11 3.97 17.61 8.95
C ALA A 11 3.19 16.49 8.27
N ALA A 12 3.33 15.25 8.78
CA ALA A 12 2.55 14.10 8.32
C ALA A 12 1.06 14.28 8.62
N TYR A 13 0.70 14.82 9.78
CA TYR A 13 -0.68 15.10 10.19
C TYR A 13 -1.37 16.14 9.28
N LEU A 14 -0.63 17.16 8.81
CA LEU A 14 -1.16 18.13 7.86
C LEU A 14 -1.40 17.54 6.47
N LEU A 15 -0.59 16.56 6.07
CA LEU A 15 -0.75 15.85 4.81
C LEU A 15 -1.86 14.80 4.87
N GLU A 16 -2.07 14.13 6.01
CA GLU A 16 -3.22 13.27 6.25
C GLU A 16 -4.54 14.06 6.08
N LYS A 17 -4.58 15.29 6.61
CA LYS A 17 -5.75 16.17 6.45
C LYS A 17 -5.99 16.64 5.01
N LEU A 18 -4.94 16.72 4.19
CA LEU A 18 -5.04 17.06 2.76
C LEU A 18 -5.38 15.85 1.89
N PHE A 19 -5.00 14.65 2.32
CA PHE A 19 -5.27 13.39 1.62
C PHE A 19 -5.83 12.34 2.59
N PRO A 20 -7.09 12.49 3.03
CA PRO A 20 -7.74 11.58 3.98
C PRO A 20 -7.89 10.14 3.43
N ASP A 21 -7.72 9.98 2.12
CA ASP A 21 -7.90 8.73 1.38
C ASP A 21 -6.65 7.81 1.43
N ILE A 22 -5.55 8.24 2.06
CA ILE A 22 -4.32 7.45 2.16
C ILE A 22 -4.44 6.35 3.21
N GLY A 23 -5.10 6.61 4.34
CA GLY A 23 -5.28 5.61 5.40
C GLY A 23 -6.16 4.45 4.95
N VAL A 24 -7.29 4.76 4.30
CA VAL A 24 -8.17 3.77 3.68
C VAL A 24 -7.42 2.94 2.62
N LYS A 25 -6.49 3.54 1.86
CA LYS A 25 -5.66 2.82 0.88
C LYS A 25 -4.58 1.94 1.50
N LEU A 26 -4.02 2.33 2.64
CA LEU A 26 -3.02 1.54 3.38
C LEU A 26 -3.67 0.37 4.13
N GLU A 27 -4.84 0.60 4.72
CA GLU A 27 -5.68 -0.44 5.34
C GLU A 27 -6.13 -1.48 4.30
N ASN A 28 -6.69 -1.03 3.17
CA ASN A 28 -7.04 -1.91 2.04
C ASN A 28 -5.82 -2.63 1.44
N ALA A 29 -4.61 -2.12 1.63
CA ALA A 29 -3.37 -2.78 1.21
C ALA A 29 -2.85 -3.80 2.24
N HIS A 30 -3.48 -3.95 3.42
CA HIS A 30 -2.98 -4.74 4.55
C HIS A 30 -1.48 -4.52 4.80
N MET A 31 -0.99 -3.29 4.60
CA MET A 31 0.44 -3.02 4.79
C MET A 31 0.87 -3.04 6.26
N GLY A 32 -0.07 -3.14 7.22
CA GLY A 32 0.22 -3.28 8.65
C GLY A 32 1.01 -2.12 9.25
N GLU A 33 1.24 -1.05 8.47
CA GLU A 33 1.92 0.17 8.88
C GLU A 33 0.89 1.27 9.09
N ASP A 34 1.03 2.01 10.18
CA ASP A 34 0.18 3.14 10.50
C ASP A 34 0.30 4.23 9.42
N SER A 35 -0.82 4.90 9.11
CA SER A 35 -0.92 5.89 8.03
C SER A 35 0.10 7.01 8.20
N ILE A 36 0.39 7.35 9.46
CA ILE A 36 1.31 8.40 9.88
C ILE A 36 2.77 7.96 9.67
N ASP A 37 3.09 6.70 9.93
CA ASP A 37 4.42 6.11 9.75
C ASP A 37 4.83 5.98 8.28
N TYR A 38 3.88 5.61 7.41
CA TYR A 38 4.16 5.56 5.98
C TYR A 38 4.40 6.96 5.40
N LEU A 39 3.66 7.95 5.90
CA LEU A 39 3.70 9.31 5.40
C LEU A 39 4.94 10.08 5.91
N SER A 40 5.37 9.83 7.15
CA SER A 40 6.63 10.33 7.70
C SER A 40 7.84 9.75 6.95
N ARG A 41 7.84 8.45 6.64
CA ARG A 41 8.89 7.82 5.80
C ARG A 41 8.90 8.37 4.38
N THR A 42 7.73 8.57 3.78
CA THR A 42 7.62 9.16 2.44
C THR A 42 8.18 10.58 2.40
N LEU A 43 7.84 11.40 3.42
CA LEU A 43 8.42 12.73 3.57
C LEU A 43 9.94 12.67 3.72
N PHE A 44 10.45 11.76 4.55
CA PHE A 44 11.88 11.62 4.77
C PHE A 44 12.63 11.25 3.48
N TYR A 45 12.14 10.28 2.70
CA TYR A 45 12.73 9.93 1.41
C TYR A 45 12.64 11.07 0.39
N SER A 46 11.51 11.81 0.34
CA SER A 46 11.37 12.96 -0.55
C SER A 46 12.35 14.10 -0.19
N LEU A 47 12.53 14.41 1.09
CA LEU A 47 13.51 15.39 1.56
C LEU A 47 14.94 14.93 1.31
N PHE A 48 15.24 13.66 1.57
CA PHE A 48 16.56 13.11 1.34
C PHE A 48 16.94 13.15 -0.16
N SER A 49 16.03 12.70 -1.03
CA SER A 49 16.23 12.77 -2.48
C SER A 49 16.39 14.21 -2.99
N PHE A 50 15.64 15.17 -2.43
CA PHE A 50 15.81 16.60 -2.74
C PHE A 50 17.23 17.08 -2.43
N PHE A 51 17.75 16.77 -1.24
CA PHE A 51 19.10 17.17 -0.85
C PHE A 51 20.18 16.54 -1.73
N VAL A 52 20.03 15.26 -2.08
CA VAL A 52 20.99 14.57 -2.97
C VAL A 52 21.01 15.20 -4.37
N VAL A 53 19.84 15.43 -4.97
CA VAL A 53 19.72 16.04 -6.30
C VAL A 53 20.23 17.47 -6.29
N PHE A 54 19.88 18.26 -5.27
CA PHE A 54 20.36 19.63 -5.10
C PHE A 54 21.89 19.69 -4.92
N SER A 55 22.46 18.80 -4.12
CA SER A 55 23.92 18.73 -3.94
C SER A 55 24.64 18.31 -5.22
N CYS A 56 24.06 17.40 -6.01
CA CYS A 56 24.63 16.98 -7.28
C CYS A 56 24.58 18.10 -8.32
N PHE A 57 23.45 18.81 -8.42
CA PHE A 57 23.28 19.91 -9.37
C PHE A 57 24.12 21.15 -9.03
N THR A 58 24.27 21.49 -7.75
CA THR A 58 25.14 22.60 -7.34
C THR A 58 26.62 22.32 -7.61
N TYR A 59 27.04 21.04 -7.54
CA TYR A 59 28.38 20.63 -7.93
C TYR A 59 28.61 20.81 -9.44
N ILE A 60 27.68 20.33 -10.27
CA ILE A 60 27.75 20.46 -11.74
C ILE A 60 27.68 21.94 -12.17
N SER A 61 26.81 22.74 -11.54
CA SER A 61 26.63 24.16 -11.89
C SER A 61 27.87 25.03 -11.60
N ARG A 62 28.77 24.59 -10.71
CA ARG A 62 30.05 25.27 -10.48
C ARG A 62 31.02 25.12 -11.66
N GLU A 63 30.90 24.04 -12.43
CA GLU A 63 31.80 23.70 -13.52
C GLU A 63 31.35 24.33 -14.86
N THR A 64 30.05 24.51 -15.07
CA THR A 64 29.48 24.98 -16.35
C THR A 64 29.17 26.48 -16.43
N GLN A 65 29.43 27.29 -15.39
CA GLN A 65 29.04 28.72 -15.28
C GLN A 65 27.55 29.02 -15.60
N THR A 66 26.71 27.98 -15.64
CA THR A 66 25.28 28.12 -15.77
C THR A 66 24.73 28.74 -14.49
N GLY A 67 23.93 29.80 -14.60
CA GLY A 67 23.38 30.49 -13.43
C GLY A 67 22.60 29.53 -12.51
N LEU A 68 22.82 29.66 -11.19
CA LEU A 68 22.19 28.87 -10.11
C LEU A 68 20.67 28.71 -10.25
N GLY A 69 19.99 29.66 -10.91
CA GLY A 69 18.55 29.62 -11.16
C GLY A 69 18.08 28.38 -11.94
N TRP A 70 18.86 27.90 -12.91
CA TRP A 70 18.50 26.69 -13.68
C TRP A 70 18.57 25.41 -12.84
N GLY A 71 19.56 25.31 -11.96
CA GLY A 71 19.70 24.18 -11.05
C GLY A 71 18.57 24.10 -10.02
N LEU A 72 18.13 25.26 -9.51
CA LEU A 72 16.96 25.35 -8.61
C LEU A 72 15.68 24.93 -9.32
N PHE A 73 15.45 25.43 -10.54
CA PHE A 73 14.24 25.12 -11.30
C PHE A 73 14.14 23.61 -11.59
N LEU A 74 15.23 23.00 -12.06
CA LEU A 74 15.24 21.58 -12.41
C LEU A 74 15.15 20.67 -11.17
N SER A 75 15.79 21.05 -10.06
CA SER A 75 15.67 20.32 -8.79
C SER A 75 14.25 20.38 -8.24
N PHE A 76 13.60 21.54 -8.32
CA PHE A 76 12.20 21.70 -7.89
C PHE A 76 11.24 20.87 -8.75
N MET A 77 11.50 20.82 -10.06
CA MET A 77 10.73 19.99 -11.01
C MET A 77 10.89 18.49 -10.72
N CYS A 78 12.12 18.03 -10.47
CA CYS A 78 12.39 16.66 -10.07
C CYS A 78 11.77 16.30 -8.71
N PHE A 79 11.80 17.21 -7.75
CA PHE A 79 11.15 17.02 -6.45
C PHE A 79 9.65 16.80 -6.60
N PHE A 80 8.98 17.64 -7.37
CA PHE A 80 7.55 17.52 -7.60
C PHE A 80 7.18 16.20 -8.28
N PHE A 81 7.96 15.77 -9.27
CA PHE A 81 7.79 14.47 -9.92
C PHE A 81 8.02 13.28 -8.99
N MET A 82 9.10 13.30 -8.21
CA MET A 82 9.42 12.26 -7.22
C MET A 82 8.37 12.17 -6.12
N PHE A 83 7.88 13.31 -5.64
CA PHE A 83 6.84 13.41 -4.64
C PHE A 83 5.50 12.86 -5.17
N TYR A 84 5.12 13.27 -6.37
CA TYR A 84 3.93 12.75 -7.04
C TYR A 84 4.03 11.23 -7.26
N TYR A 85 5.19 10.73 -7.66
CA TYR A 85 5.40 9.29 -7.84
C TYR A 85 5.28 8.51 -6.53
N GLN A 86 5.86 9.03 -5.44
CA GLN A 86 5.80 8.38 -4.12
C GLN A 86 4.40 8.38 -3.51
N ILE A 87 3.62 9.45 -3.67
CA ILE A 87 2.21 9.49 -3.23
C ILE A 87 1.34 8.49 -4.00
N ASN A 88 1.61 8.27 -5.29
CA ASN A 88 0.81 7.35 -6.10
C ASN A 88 1.22 5.88 -5.95
N LYS A 89 2.40 5.57 -5.38
CA LYS A 89 2.84 4.19 -5.11
C LYS A 89 1.82 3.33 -4.33
N PRO A 90 1.23 3.77 -3.19
CA PRO A 90 0.24 2.97 -2.47
C PRO A 90 -0.97 2.64 -3.35
N SER A 91 -1.45 3.57 -4.18
CA SER A 91 -2.56 3.31 -5.10
C SER A 91 -2.26 2.24 -6.16
N LEU A 92 -0.99 2.16 -6.62
CA LEU A 92 -0.55 1.13 -7.56
C LEU A 92 -0.44 -0.24 -6.89
N LEU A 93 -0.03 -0.29 -5.62
CA LEU A 93 0.02 -1.51 -4.84
C LEU A 93 -1.38 -2.06 -4.55
N VAL A 94 -2.33 -1.18 -4.17
CA VAL A 94 -3.74 -1.55 -4.00
C VAL A 94 -4.32 -2.13 -5.29
N LYS A 95 -4.11 -1.47 -6.43
CA LYS A 95 -4.60 -1.97 -7.74
C LYS A 95 -4.01 -3.33 -8.10
N LYS A 96 -2.73 -3.56 -7.83
CA LYS A 96 -2.09 -4.86 -8.05
C LYS A 96 -2.69 -5.94 -7.14
N ARG A 97 -2.99 -5.61 -5.88
CA ARG A 97 -3.63 -6.54 -4.95
C ARG A 97 -5.06 -6.84 -5.37
N LEU A 98 -5.87 -5.84 -5.70
CA LEU A 98 -7.23 -6.01 -6.20
C LEU A 98 -7.25 -6.92 -7.44
N SER A 99 -6.35 -6.66 -8.39
CA SER A 99 -6.22 -7.51 -9.58
C SER A 99 -5.82 -8.95 -9.25
N ASN A 100 -5.00 -9.15 -8.22
CA ASN A 100 -4.63 -10.48 -7.74
C ASN A 100 -5.80 -11.19 -7.05
N ILE A 101 -6.59 -10.46 -6.26
CA ILE A 101 -7.83 -10.95 -5.65
C ILE A 101 -8.81 -11.35 -6.75
N GLU A 102 -9.16 -10.45 -7.68
CA GLU A 102 -10.09 -10.74 -8.77
C GLU A 102 -9.68 -11.96 -9.59
N ARG A 103 -8.38 -12.07 -9.92
CA ARG A 103 -7.87 -13.20 -10.70
C ARG A 103 -7.96 -14.51 -9.91
N ASN A 104 -7.54 -14.52 -8.64
CA ASN A 104 -7.51 -15.74 -7.83
C ASN A 104 -8.88 -16.12 -7.28
N LEU A 105 -9.79 -15.15 -7.13
CA LEU A 105 -11.15 -15.37 -6.63
C LEU A 105 -11.94 -16.24 -7.58
N SER A 106 -11.80 -16.03 -8.90
CA SER A 106 -12.45 -16.88 -9.89
C SER A 106 -12.02 -18.36 -9.75
N TYR A 107 -10.72 -18.61 -9.56
CA TYR A 107 -10.20 -19.97 -9.34
C TYR A 107 -10.66 -20.56 -8.00
N ALA A 108 -10.69 -19.75 -6.93
CA ALA A 108 -11.17 -20.17 -5.62
C ALA A 108 -12.66 -20.57 -5.65
N ILE A 109 -13.52 -19.76 -6.28
CA ILE A 109 -14.95 -20.04 -6.42
C ILE A 109 -15.18 -21.30 -7.25
N GLN A 110 -14.44 -21.52 -8.34
CA GLN A 110 -14.53 -22.75 -9.12
C GLN A 110 -14.16 -23.98 -8.28
N SER A 111 -13.09 -23.89 -7.49
CA SER A 111 -12.68 -24.95 -6.57
C SER A 111 -13.77 -25.22 -5.51
N LEU A 112 -14.34 -24.16 -4.94
CA LEU A 112 -15.44 -24.26 -3.97
C LEU A 112 -16.65 -24.97 -4.58
N TYR A 113 -17.03 -24.58 -5.80
CA TYR A 113 -18.15 -25.18 -6.51
C TYR A 113 -17.94 -26.67 -6.78
N ILE A 114 -16.74 -27.09 -7.22
CA ILE A 114 -16.41 -28.49 -7.47
C ILE A 114 -16.51 -29.31 -6.17
N GLN A 115 -15.93 -28.79 -5.07
CA GLN A 115 -15.94 -29.47 -3.77
C GLN A 115 -17.37 -29.62 -3.23
N VAL A 116 -18.15 -28.54 -3.22
CA VAL A 116 -19.54 -28.57 -2.75
C VAL A 116 -20.40 -29.50 -3.63
N SER A 117 -20.18 -29.47 -4.95
CA SER A 117 -20.88 -30.38 -5.88
C SER A 117 -20.51 -31.85 -5.69
N SER A 118 -19.31 -32.13 -5.16
CA SER A 118 -18.87 -33.47 -4.79
C SER A 118 -19.38 -33.95 -3.43
N GLY A 119 -20.19 -33.13 -2.74
CA GLY A 119 -20.78 -33.46 -1.44
C GLY A 119 -19.90 -33.06 -0.24
N VAL A 120 -18.83 -32.30 -0.46
CA VAL A 120 -18.04 -31.73 0.64
C VAL A 120 -18.85 -30.63 1.34
N PRO A 121 -18.93 -30.60 2.68
CA PRO A 121 -19.58 -29.51 3.40
C PRO A 121 -18.96 -28.16 3.04
N VAL A 122 -19.79 -27.12 2.90
CA VAL A 122 -19.34 -25.76 2.51
C VAL A 122 -18.25 -25.23 3.45
N TYR A 123 -18.37 -25.51 4.75
CA TYR A 123 -17.37 -25.13 5.75
C TYR A 123 -15.98 -25.75 5.47
N ASP A 124 -15.94 -27.04 5.15
CA ASP A 124 -14.69 -27.73 4.85
C ASP A 124 -14.10 -27.26 3.51
N ALA A 125 -14.96 -26.97 2.53
CA ALA A 125 -14.53 -26.41 1.25
C ALA A 125 -13.93 -25.00 1.39
N MET A 126 -14.52 -24.15 2.23
CA MET A 126 -13.96 -22.83 2.57
C MET A 126 -12.63 -22.95 3.31
N LYS A 127 -12.52 -23.89 4.26
CA LYS A 127 -11.26 -24.19 4.95
C LYS A 127 -10.16 -24.68 4.00
N MET A 128 -10.51 -25.48 3.00
CA MET A 128 -9.55 -25.89 1.97
C MET A 128 -9.05 -24.71 1.13
N ILE A 129 -9.90 -23.71 0.87
CA ILE A 129 -9.52 -22.50 0.12
C ILE A 129 -8.69 -21.54 0.98
N SER A 130 -8.98 -21.41 2.27
CA SER A 130 -8.17 -20.60 3.19
C SER A 130 -6.73 -21.11 3.31
N ILE A 131 -6.51 -22.42 3.19
CA ILE A 131 -5.17 -23.04 3.22
C ILE A 131 -4.59 -23.25 1.80
N GLY A 132 -5.44 -23.18 0.77
CA GLY A 132 -5.13 -23.58 -0.62
C GLY A 132 -4.17 -22.69 -1.40
N GLY A 133 -3.70 -21.57 -0.82
CA GLY A 133 -2.66 -20.75 -1.43
C GLY A 133 -3.10 -19.87 -2.60
N TYR A 134 -4.34 -19.36 -2.56
CA TYR A 134 -4.92 -18.44 -3.56
C TYR A 134 -4.48 -16.97 -3.37
N GLY A 135 -3.34 -16.73 -2.70
CA GLY A 135 -2.84 -15.41 -2.36
C GLY A 135 -3.79 -14.66 -1.41
N ALA A 136 -4.06 -13.39 -1.70
CA ALA A 136 -4.91 -12.53 -0.86
C ALA A 136 -6.35 -13.05 -0.67
N VAL A 137 -6.84 -13.94 -1.53
CA VAL A 137 -8.16 -14.58 -1.36
C VAL A 137 -8.13 -15.58 -0.21
N SER A 138 -7.04 -16.33 -0.06
CA SER A 138 -6.90 -17.28 1.05
C SER A 138 -6.88 -16.58 2.40
N ASP A 139 -6.26 -15.39 2.48
CA ASP A 139 -6.23 -14.57 3.69
C ASP A 139 -7.64 -14.12 4.10
N GLU A 140 -8.46 -13.64 3.14
CA GLU A 140 -9.84 -13.22 3.44
C GLU A 140 -10.74 -14.40 3.81
N PHE A 141 -10.59 -15.54 3.13
CA PHE A 141 -11.32 -16.76 3.54
C PHE A 141 -10.85 -17.27 4.91
N ALA A 142 -9.59 -17.07 5.29
CA ALA A 142 -9.10 -17.39 6.63
C ALA A 142 -9.74 -16.47 7.70
N HIS A 143 -9.84 -15.18 7.41
CA HIS A 143 -10.51 -14.21 8.28
C HIS A 143 -12.00 -14.56 8.46
N ALA A 144 -12.72 -14.82 7.35
CA ALA A 144 -14.12 -15.25 7.39
C ALA A 144 -14.31 -16.55 8.21
N MET A 145 -13.41 -17.52 8.06
CA MET A 145 -13.46 -18.76 8.86
C MET A 145 -13.25 -18.51 10.35
N GLN A 146 -12.35 -17.59 10.71
CA GLN A 146 -12.13 -17.20 12.11
C GLN A 146 -13.37 -16.51 12.71
N GLU A 147 -14.04 -15.66 11.93
CA GLU A 147 -15.31 -15.05 12.33
C GLU A 147 -16.41 -16.09 12.54
N MET A 148 -16.50 -17.09 11.66
CA MET A 148 -17.44 -18.20 11.83
C MET A 148 -17.13 -19.06 13.06
N GLU A 149 -15.85 -19.32 13.34
CA GLU A 149 -15.42 -20.00 14.57
C GLU A 149 -15.77 -19.20 15.83
N SER A 150 -15.80 -17.87 15.74
CA SER A 150 -16.27 -16.99 16.81
C SER A 150 -17.79 -16.99 17.02
N GLY A 151 -18.53 -17.70 16.15
CA GLY A 151 -19.98 -17.87 16.24
C GLY A 151 -20.80 -16.97 15.32
N LYS A 152 -20.16 -16.17 14.45
CA LYS A 152 -20.88 -15.39 13.44
C LYS A 152 -21.46 -16.31 12.35
N PRO A 153 -22.69 -16.03 11.85
CA PRO A 153 -23.25 -16.77 10.74
C PRO A 153 -22.43 -16.56 9.47
N ILE A 154 -22.38 -17.59 8.61
CA ILE A 154 -21.55 -17.61 7.39
C ILE A 154 -21.75 -16.42 6.47
N ILE A 155 -22.99 -15.91 6.38
CA ILE A 155 -23.34 -14.76 5.53
C ILE A 155 -22.70 -13.48 6.08
N GLU A 156 -22.72 -13.31 7.40
CA GLU A 156 -22.16 -12.14 8.08
C GLU A 156 -20.63 -12.18 8.14
N ALA A 157 -20.05 -13.38 8.13
CA ALA A 157 -18.59 -13.56 8.06
C ALA A 157 -18.00 -13.34 6.65
N LEU A 158 -18.84 -13.27 5.61
CA LEU A 158 -18.45 -13.07 4.21
C LEU A 158 -18.72 -11.64 3.70
N GLU A 159 -19.31 -10.78 4.53
CA GLU A 159 -19.49 -9.33 4.28
C GLU A 159 -18.24 -8.54 4.65
#